data_AF-A0A5B7UZD3-F1
#
_entry.id   AF-A0A5B7UZD3-F1
#
_cell.length_a   1.000
_cell.length_b   1.000
_cell.length_c   1.000
_cell.angle_alpha   90.00
_cell.angle_beta   90.00
_cell.angle_gamma   90.00
#
_symmetry.space_group_name_H-M   'P 1'
#
loop_
_entity.id
_entity.type
_entity.pdbx_description
1 polymer ?
#
loop_
_entity_poly.entity_id
_entity_poly.type
_entity_poly.pdbx_seq_one_letter_code
_entity_poly.pdbx_strand_id
1 'polypeptide(L)'
;MRHREPPQTAPGFLAPHIPADAYRRAQTNGQPIIVVHPVPVASRRPAGAYLIPLVVVTAGGIGAMGLVVFFLALLDIAAHTATVVAGAAGPIGVGGITFKLTRSKSK
;
A
#
# COMPACT_ATOMS: atom_id res chain seq x y z
N MET A 1 25.55 -61.59 -3.76
CA MET A 1 24.88 -60.40 -4.35
C MET A 1 25.15 -59.22 -3.43
N ARG A 2 25.90 -58.21 -3.88
CA ARG A 2 26.29 -57.07 -3.04
C ARG A 2 25.09 -56.13 -2.92
N HIS A 3 24.59 -55.94 -1.70
CA HIS A 3 23.61 -54.92 -1.38
C HIS A 3 24.24 -53.56 -1.71
N ARG A 4 23.78 -52.92 -2.78
CA ARG A 4 24.23 -51.59 -3.18
C ARG A 4 23.49 -50.60 -2.29
N GLU A 5 24.22 -49.92 -1.41
CA GLU A 5 23.65 -48.80 -0.65
C GLU A 5 23.01 -47.80 -1.63
N PRO A 6 21.74 -47.42 -1.40
CA PRO A 6 21.12 -46.39 -2.21
C PRO A 6 21.86 -45.06 -1.99
N PRO A 7 22.01 -44.22 -3.05
CA PRO A 7 22.65 -42.92 -2.91
C PRO A 7 21.91 -42.11 -1.84
N GLN A 8 22.64 -41.59 -0.86
CA GLN A 8 22.13 -40.66 0.14
C GLN A 8 21.57 -39.46 -0.61
N THR A 9 20.25 -39.46 -0.82
CA THR A 9 19.56 -38.45 -1.61
C THR A 9 19.54 -37.19 -0.75
N ALA A 10 20.22 -36.15 -1.24
CA ALA A 10 20.25 -34.85 -0.60
C ALA A 10 18.82 -34.41 -0.21
N PRO A 11 18.62 -33.91 1.02
CA PRO A 11 17.30 -33.54 1.51
C PRO A 11 16.82 -32.29 0.78
N GLY A 12 16.04 -32.46 -0.28
CA GLY A 12 15.54 -31.29 -1.02
C GLY A 12 14.48 -31.53 -2.09
N PHE A 13 14.29 -32.76 -2.60
CA PHE A 13 13.35 -32.97 -3.72
C PHE A 13 12.37 -34.13 -3.56
N LEU A 14 12.59 -35.03 -2.61
CA LEU A 14 11.65 -36.08 -2.28
C LEU A 14 10.94 -35.70 -0.99
N ALA A 15 9.62 -35.92 -0.92
CA ALA A 15 8.89 -35.82 0.33
C ALA A 15 9.64 -36.62 1.42
N PRO A 16 9.67 -36.17 2.69
CA PRO A 16 10.32 -36.88 3.78
C PRO A 16 9.84 -38.33 3.81
N HIS A 17 10.63 -39.24 3.26
CA HIS A 17 10.27 -40.65 3.15
C HIS A 17 11.03 -41.40 4.23
N ILE A 18 10.29 -42.19 5.00
CA ILE A 18 10.88 -43.05 6.01
C ILE A 18 11.40 -44.30 5.28
N PRO A 19 12.69 -44.66 5.40
CA PRO A 19 13.22 -45.86 4.76
C PRO A 19 12.44 -47.11 5.20
N ALA A 20 12.04 -47.95 4.23
CA ALA A 20 11.20 -49.13 4.51
C ALA A 20 11.84 -50.11 5.50
N ASP A 21 13.17 -50.23 5.49
CA ASP A 21 13.91 -51.11 6.39
C ASP A 21 13.87 -50.62 7.84
N ALA A 22 13.87 -49.29 8.05
CA ALA A 22 13.71 -48.70 9.37
C ALA A 22 12.31 -49.00 9.94
N TYR A 23 11.28 -48.91 9.09
CA TYR A 23 9.91 -49.25 9.46
C TYR A 23 9.76 -50.74 9.81
N ARG A 24 10.26 -51.64 8.94
CA ARG A 24 10.19 -53.08 9.18
C ARG A 24 10.96 -53.50 10.43
N ARG A 25 12.16 -52.96 10.64
CA ARG A 25 12.95 -53.24 11.85
C ARG A 25 12.23 -52.79 13.12
N ALA A 26 11.64 -51.60 13.12
CA ALA A 26 10.86 -51.11 14.25
C ALA A 26 9.66 -52.03 14.53
N GLN A 27 8.97 -52.49 13.49
CA GLN A 27 7.84 -53.41 13.59
C GLN A 27 8.23 -54.79 14.14
N THR A 28 9.35 -55.36 13.67
CA THR A 28 9.86 -56.66 14.16
C THR A 28 10.27 -56.59 15.64
N ASN A 29 10.81 -55.46 16.08
CA ASN A 29 11.30 -55.27 17.44
C ASN A 29 10.25 -54.72 18.41
N GLY A 30 9.00 -54.53 17.96
CA GLY A 30 7.94 -53.92 18.77
C GLY A 30 8.24 -52.48 19.21
N GLN A 31 9.10 -51.76 18.48
CA GLN A 31 9.48 -50.38 18.81
C GLN A 31 8.43 -49.39 18.30
N PRO A 32 8.13 -48.32 19.07
CA PRO A 32 7.18 -47.30 18.65
C PRO A 32 7.71 -46.47 17.47
N ILE A 33 6.82 -46.15 16.52
CA ILE A 33 7.13 -45.36 15.32
C ILE A 33 6.54 -43.97 15.49
N ILE A 34 7.39 -42.95 15.57
CA ILE A 34 6.98 -41.54 15.74
C ILE A 34 7.34 -40.78 14.47
N VAL A 35 6.31 -40.28 13.79
CA VAL A 35 6.47 -39.48 12.57
C VAL A 35 6.33 -38.00 12.95
N VAL A 36 7.42 -37.24 12.86
CA VAL A 36 7.43 -35.80 13.10
C VAL A 36 7.39 -35.08 11.75
N HIS A 37 6.39 -34.22 11.57
CA HIS A 37 6.32 -33.31 10.43
C HIS A 37 6.53 -31.90 10.94
N PRO A 38 7.72 -31.29 10.74
CA PRO A 38 7.92 -29.90 11.07
C PRO A 38 7.02 -29.08 10.14
N VAL A 39 6.04 -28.38 10.70
CA VAL A 39 5.30 -27.36 9.96
C VAL A 39 6.31 -26.25 9.67
N PRO A 40 6.57 -25.89 8.40
CA PRO A 40 7.41 -24.74 8.12
C PRO A 40 6.76 -23.54 8.80
N VAL A 41 7.53 -22.87 9.68
CA VAL A 41 7.09 -21.61 10.28
C VAL A 41 6.69 -20.69 9.14
N ALA A 42 5.43 -20.25 9.14
CA ALA A 42 4.95 -19.31 8.13
C ALA A 42 5.95 -18.15 8.08
N SER A 43 6.58 -17.95 6.93
CA SER A 43 7.54 -16.89 6.73
C SER A 43 6.84 -15.57 7.07
N ARG A 44 7.21 -15.00 8.22
CA ARG A 44 6.58 -13.78 8.74
C ARG A 44 6.76 -12.71 7.66
N ARG A 45 5.65 -12.23 7.10
CA ARG A 45 5.69 -11.29 5.97
C ARG A 45 6.57 -10.10 6.39
N PRO A 46 7.60 -9.72 5.61
CA PRO A 46 8.52 -8.68 6.01
C PRO A 46 7.75 -7.37 6.22
N ALA A 47 8.05 -6.64 7.29
CA ALA A 47 7.34 -5.41 7.65
C ALA A 47 7.28 -4.38 6.49
N GLY A 48 8.31 -4.38 5.63
CA GLY A 48 8.36 -3.57 4.41
C GLY A 48 7.19 -3.79 3.45
N ALA A 49 6.55 -4.96 3.45
CA ALA A 49 5.39 -5.24 2.61
C ALA A 49 4.17 -4.35 2.95
N TYR A 50 4.12 -3.81 4.17
CA TYR A 50 3.03 -2.93 4.63
C TYR A 50 3.42 -1.45 4.62
N LEU A 51 4.72 -1.14 4.67
CA LEU A 51 5.21 0.25 4.67
C LEU A 51 5.04 0.92 3.30
N ILE A 52 5.30 0.19 2.21
CA ILE A 52 5.16 0.73 0.85
C ILE A 52 3.74 1.26 0.56
N PRO A 53 2.66 0.46 0.72
CA PRO A 53 1.32 0.96 0.44
C PRO A 53 0.92 2.09 1.37
N LEU A 54 1.34 2.04 2.64
CA LEU A 54 1.07 3.11 3.60
C LEU A 54 1.66 4.44 3.13
N VAL A 55 2.95 4.44 2.76
CA VAL A 55 3.64 5.64 2.29
C VAL A 55 2.97 6.22 1.04
N VAL A 56 2.62 5.37 0.07
CA VAL A 56 1.95 5.79 -1.17
C VAL A 56 0.60 6.46 -0.88
N VAL A 57 -0.23 5.85 -0.02
CA VAL A 57 -1.54 6.41 0.34
C VAL A 57 -1.38 7.72 1.08
N THR A 58 -0.46 7.80 2.05
CA THR A 58 -0.25 9.03 2.82
C THR A 58 0.31 10.17 1.96
N ALA A 59 1.28 9.89 1.11
CA ALA A 59 1.89 10.89 0.24
C ALA A 59 0.88 11.42 -0.80
N GLY A 60 0.10 10.51 -1.40
CA GLY A 60 -0.97 10.89 -2.32
C GLY A 60 -2.06 11.73 -1.66
N GLY A 61 -2.50 11.34 -0.46
CA GLY A 61 -3.51 12.08 0.30
C GLY A 61 -3.06 13.49 0.70
N ILE A 62 -1.84 13.62 1.22
CA ILE A 62 -1.25 14.93 1.57
C ILE A 62 -1.07 15.78 0.32
N GLY A 63 -0.59 15.20 -0.78
CA GLY A 63 -0.42 15.91 -2.05
C GLY A 63 -1.74 16.46 -2.61
N ALA A 64 -2.80 15.65 -2.60
CA ALA A 64 -4.12 16.05 -3.08
C ALA A 64 -4.72 17.18 -2.21
N MET A 65 -4.65 17.04 -0.88
CA MET A 65 -5.13 18.09 0.03
C MET A 65 -4.30 19.37 -0.11
N GLY A 66 -2.98 19.26 -0.28
CA GLY A 66 -2.11 20.38 -0.56
C GLY A 66 -2.49 21.13 -1.84
N LEU A 67 -2.82 20.40 -2.92
CA LEU A 67 -3.27 20.99 -4.18
C LEU A 67 -4.59 21.75 -4.01
N VAL A 68 -5.55 21.18 -3.29
CA VAL A 68 -6.83 21.85 -2.98
C VAL A 68 -6.61 23.14 -2.19
N VAL A 69 -5.80 23.08 -1.13
CA VAL A 69 -5.48 24.27 -0.32
C VAL A 69 -4.76 25.32 -1.14
N PHE A 70 -3.79 24.93 -1.96
CA PHE A 70 -3.06 25.84 -2.84
C PHE A 70 -3.98 26.52 -3.86
N PHE A 71 -4.88 25.76 -4.47
CA PHE A 71 -5.86 26.29 -5.41
C PHE A 71 -6.80 27.30 -4.74
N LEU A 72 -7.32 26.97 -3.55
CA LEU A 72 -8.15 27.89 -2.78
C LEU A 72 -7.40 29.16 -2.38
N ALA A 73 -6.13 29.03 -1.98
CA ALA A 73 -5.29 30.18 -1.65
C ALA A 73 -5.08 31.11 -2.87
N LEU A 74 -4.83 30.55 -4.06
CA LEU A 74 -4.74 31.33 -5.29
C LEU A 74 -6.05 32.06 -5.60
N LEU A 75 -7.19 31.36 -5.45
CA LEU A 75 -8.50 31.96 -5.70
C LEU A 75 -8.82 33.09 -4.72
N ASP A 76 -8.48 32.92 -3.44
CA ASP A 76 -8.66 33.93 -2.40
C ASP A 76 -7.84 35.20 -2.70
N ILE A 77 -6.55 35.03 -3.02
CA ILE A 77 -5.67 36.14 -3.41
C ILE A 77 -6.22 36.87 -4.65
N ALA A 78 -6.68 36.11 -5.65
CA ALA A 78 -7.26 36.68 -6.87
C ALA A 78 -8.55 37.45 -6.58
N ALA A 79 -9.46 36.87 -5.78
CA ALA A 79 -10.70 37.50 -5.39
C ALA A 79 -10.44 38.77 -4.57
N HIS A 80 -9.52 38.71 -3.60
CA HIS A 80 -9.15 39.86 -2.78
C HIS A 80 -8.63 40.99 -3.66
N THR A 81 -7.70 40.68 -4.57
CA THR A 81 -7.16 41.66 -5.53
C THR A 81 -8.26 42.23 -6.43
N ALA A 82 -9.15 41.39 -6.95
CA ALA A 82 -10.26 41.83 -7.80
C ALA A 82 -11.22 42.77 -7.04
N THR A 83 -11.51 42.49 -5.76
CA THR A 83 -12.34 43.37 -4.93
C THR A 83 -11.66 44.70 -4.63
N VAL A 84 -10.35 44.70 -4.37
CA VAL A 84 -9.57 45.94 -4.18
C VAL A 84 -9.56 46.77 -5.45
N VAL A 85 -9.31 46.15 -6.61
CA VAL A 85 -9.29 46.82 -7.91
C VAL A 85 -10.69 47.34 -8.28
N ALA A 86 -11.75 46.54 -8.10
CA ALA A 86 -13.12 46.98 -8.36
C ALA A 86 -13.56 48.11 -7.41
N GLY A 87 -13.11 48.08 -6.15
CA GLY A 87 -13.32 49.15 -5.18
C GLY A 87 -12.58 50.44 -5.55
N ALA A 88 -11.37 50.33 -6.08
CA ALA A 88 -10.54 51.46 -6.48
C ALA A 88 -10.91 52.05 -7.85
N ALA A 89 -11.33 51.22 -8.81
CA ALA A 89 -11.58 51.62 -10.19
C ALA A 89 -13.01 52.17 -10.43
N GLY A 90 -13.92 52.03 -9.47
CA GLY A 90 -15.35 52.25 -9.73
C GLY A 90 -15.91 51.24 -10.74
N PRO A 91 -17.15 51.40 -11.24
CA PRO A 91 -17.79 50.40 -12.10
C PRO A 91 -16.97 50.18 -13.38
N ILE A 92 -16.32 49.03 -13.48
CA ILE A 92 -15.49 48.63 -14.61
C ILE A 92 -16.42 48.25 -15.77
N GLY A 93 -16.45 49.09 -16.80
CA GLY A 93 -17.14 48.82 -18.06
C GLY A 93 -16.13 48.54 -19.17
N VAL A 94 -16.27 47.40 -19.85
CA VAL A 94 -15.57 47.13 -21.12
C VAL A 94 -16.63 47.15 -22.22
N GLY A 95 -16.48 48.04 -23.21
CA GLY A 95 -17.35 48.09 -24.38
C GLY A 95 -18.77 48.66 -24.15
N GLY A 96 -18.94 49.61 -23.22
CA GLY A 96 -20.23 50.30 -23.00
C GLY A 96 -21.24 49.53 -22.14
N ILE A 97 -20.91 48.31 -21.70
CA ILE A 97 -21.70 47.55 -20.74
C ILE A 97 -21.10 47.77 -19.35
N THR A 98 -21.68 48.69 -18.59
CA THR A 98 -21.26 49.01 -17.23
C THR A 98 -21.79 47.95 -16.27
N PHE A 99 -20.96 47.01 -15.83
CA PHE A 99 -21.35 46.05 -14.78
C PHE A 99 -21.31 46.76 -13.42
N LYS A 100 -22.46 47.27 -12.96
CA LYS A 100 -22.62 47.71 -11.57
C LYS A 100 -22.71 46.48 -10.66
N LEU A 101 -21.60 46.12 -10.03
CA LEU A 101 -21.57 45.07 -9.00
C LEU A 101 -22.21 45.50 -7.65
N THR A 102 -22.57 46.77 -7.48
CA THR A 102 -23.25 47.25 -6.26
C THR A 102 -24.75 47.46 -6.52
N ARG A 103 -25.57 46.51 -6.07
CA ARG A 103 -27.03 46.71 -6.01
C ARG A 103 -27.33 47.71 -4.89
N SER A 104 -27.85 48.89 -5.24
CA SER A 104 -28.46 49.80 -4.27
C SER A 104 -29.70 49.13 -3.68
N LYS A 105 -29.71 48.90 -2.36
CA LYS A 105 -30.94 48.56 -1.64
C LYS A 105 -31.79 49.83 -1.56
N SER A 106 -32.78 49.92 -2.45
CA SER A 106 -33.81 50.95 -2.35
C SER A 106 -34.66 50.71 -1.11
N LYS A 107 -35.01 51.83 -0.44
CA LYS A 107 -35.80 51.99 0.79
C LYS A 107 -36.78 50.85 1.09
#